data_AF-A0A8J6PT53-F1
#
_entry.id   AF-A0A8J6PT53-F1
#
_cell.length_a   1.000
_cell.length_b   1.000
_cell.length_c   1.000
_cell.angle_alpha   90.00
_cell.angle_beta   90.00
_cell.angle_gamma   90.00
#
_symmetry.space_group_name_H-M   'P 1'
#
loop_
_entity.id
_entity.type
_entity.pdbx_description
1 polymer ?
#
loop_
_entity_poly.entity_id
_entity_poly.type
_entity_poly.pdbx_seq_one_letter_code
_entity_poly.pdbx_strand_id
1 'polypeptide(L)'
;DMLAEARQQGVHFEVAHLCNSPAAMTRPDLAYDMVRPGIAVYGQTPIPERGDMGLRPAMTLKCPVALVRSVRAGDGVSYGHTWIAERDTNLALLPIGYADGVFRTLSGRIDVLINGRLRRSVGRICMDQFVVDLGPGQEDVAEGDEAILFGPGTQGEPTAQDWAELLDTINYEVVTSPRGRVGRTYRGTATGQSR
;
A
#
# COMPACT_ATOMS: atom_id res chain seq x y z
N ASP A 1 0.63 38.35 1.14
CA ASP A 1 0.89 39.29 2.24
C ASP A 1 2.28 39.18 2.85
N MET A 2 2.72 38.02 3.38
CA MET A 2 4.05 37.92 4.02
C MET A 2 5.27 38.25 3.14
N LEU A 3 5.27 37.88 1.84
CA LEU A 3 6.37 38.25 0.93
C LEU A 3 6.43 39.76 0.68
N ALA A 4 5.28 40.43 0.66
CA ALA A 4 5.22 41.87 0.51
C ALA A 4 5.76 42.56 1.77
N GLU A 5 5.37 42.07 2.96
CA GLU A 5 5.90 42.55 4.24
C GLU A 5 7.43 42.39 4.32
N ALA A 6 7.96 41.19 3.98
CA ALA A 6 9.40 40.96 3.99
C ALA A 6 10.16 41.95 3.10
N ARG A 7 9.64 42.22 1.89
CA ARG A 7 10.21 43.21 0.97
C ARG A 7 10.15 44.63 1.54
N GLN A 8 9.06 45.01 2.22
CA GLN A 8 8.95 46.33 2.86
C GLN A 8 9.97 46.51 3.99
N GLN A 9 10.35 45.41 4.67
CA GLN A 9 11.39 45.40 5.70
C GLN A 9 12.82 45.24 5.12
N GLY A 10 12.99 45.25 3.79
CA GLY A 10 14.29 45.09 3.12
C GLY A 10 14.83 43.66 3.13
N VAL A 11 14.01 42.66 3.44
CA VAL A 11 14.37 41.24 3.41
C VAL A 11 13.94 40.62 2.07
N HIS A 12 14.92 40.19 1.28
CA HIS A 12 14.70 39.59 -0.03
C HIS A 12 15.01 38.10 0.01
N PHE A 13 14.01 37.27 -0.30
CA PHE A 13 14.20 35.82 -0.48
C PHE A 13 14.45 35.51 -1.95
N GLU A 14 15.34 34.54 -2.21
CA GLU A 14 15.65 34.07 -3.57
C GLU A 14 14.49 33.28 -4.18
N VAL A 15 13.80 32.48 -3.35
CA VAL A 15 12.75 31.56 -3.78
C VAL A 15 11.64 31.56 -2.74
N ALA A 16 10.40 31.65 -3.21
CA ALA A 16 9.20 31.34 -2.44
C ALA A 16 8.50 30.11 -3.00
N HIS A 17 7.93 29.30 -2.12
CA HIS A 17 7.15 28.13 -2.50
C HIS A 17 6.00 27.89 -1.52
N LEU A 18 4.84 27.55 -2.05
CA LEU A 18 3.63 27.29 -1.27
C LEU A 18 3.00 25.95 -1.63
N CYS A 19 2.95 25.62 -2.92
CA CYS A 19 2.19 24.49 -3.42
C CYS A 19 2.83 23.14 -3.04
N ASN A 20 2.13 22.35 -2.24
CA ASN A 20 2.35 20.90 -2.10
C ASN A 20 1.70 20.15 -3.29
N SER A 21 1.65 18.81 -3.25
CA SER A 21 1.04 17.99 -4.33
C SER A 21 -0.36 18.43 -4.77
N PRO A 22 -1.38 18.55 -3.90
CA PRO A 22 -2.73 18.93 -4.34
C PRO A 22 -2.76 20.34 -4.96
N ALA A 23 -2.07 21.32 -4.36
CA ALA A 23 -2.02 22.68 -4.89
C ALA A 23 -1.26 22.75 -6.23
N ALA A 24 -0.14 22.04 -6.36
CA ALA A 24 0.63 21.99 -7.61
C ALA A 24 -0.17 21.38 -8.76
N MET A 25 -1.08 20.45 -8.48
CA MET A 25 -1.89 19.76 -9.49
C MET A 25 -3.23 20.45 -9.80
N THR A 26 -3.75 21.30 -8.90
CA THR A 26 -5.10 21.87 -9.05
C THR A 26 -5.16 23.40 -9.00
N ARG A 27 -4.12 24.06 -8.49
CA ARG A 27 -4.06 25.51 -8.26
C ARG A 27 -2.75 26.10 -8.79
N PRO A 28 -2.53 26.08 -10.12
CA PRO A 28 -1.34 26.71 -10.72
C PRO A 28 -1.28 28.22 -10.45
N ASP A 29 -2.43 28.85 -10.19
CA ASP A 29 -2.53 30.26 -9.80
C ASP A 29 -1.92 30.58 -8.42
N LEU A 30 -1.69 29.57 -7.57
CA LEU A 30 -1.02 29.71 -6.27
C LEU A 30 0.48 29.39 -6.33
N ALA A 31 1.01 29.04 -7.50
CA ALA A 31 2.42 28.76 -7.66
C ALA A 31 3.25 30.04 -7.49
N TYR A 32 4.33 29.92 -6.72
CA TYR A 32 5.39 30.92 -6.63
C TYR A 32 6.57 30.44 -7.50
N ASP A 33 7.80 30.75 -7.12
CA ASP A 33 9.02 30.41 -7.86
C ASP A 33 9.26 28.88 -7.92
N MET A 34 8.76 28.13 -6.93
CA MET A 34 8.89 26.67 -6.87
C MET A 34 7.64 25.99 -6.28
N VAL A 35 7.44 24.72 -6.63
CA VAL A 35 6.45 23.80 -6.03
C VAL A 35 7.15 22.65 -5.29
N ARG A 36 6.48 22.07 -4.28
CA ARG A 36 7.02 21.00 -3.44
C ARG A 36 6.10 19.76 -3.39
N PRO A 37 5.92 19.06 -4.52
CA PRO A 37 5.14 17.84 -4.55
C PRO A 37 5.85 16.74 -3.74
N GLY A 38 5.08 16.02 -2.92
CA GLY A 38 5.53 14.87 -2.15
C GLY A 38 4.86 13.60 -2.64
N ILE A 39 3.62 13.36 -2.19
CA ILE A 39 2.87 12.12 -2.45
C ILE A 39 2.70 11.82 -3.95
N ALA A 40 2.49 12.87 -4.75
CA ALA A 40 2.31 12.74 -6.19
C ALA A 40 3.57 12.24 -6.90
N VAL A 41 4.77 12.50 -6.35
CA VAL A 41 6.04 11.96 -6.88
C VAL A 41 6.07 10.43 -6.76
N TYR A 42 5.45 9.88 -5.72
CA TYR A 42 5.29 8.43 -5.52
C TYR A 42 4.08 7.86 -6.24
N GLY A 43 3.41 8.68 -7.06
CA GLY A 43 2.27 8.29 -7.86
C GLY A 43 0.97 8.11 -7.09
N GLN A 44 0.93 8.51 -5.83
CA GLN A 44 -0.24 8.42 -4.98
C GLN A 44 -1.09 9.69 -5.14
N THR A 45 -2.40 9.54 -5.28
CA THR A 45 -3.31 10.68 -5.46
C THR A 45 -3.43 11.50 -4.17
N PRO A 46 -3.20 12.83 -4.20
CA PRO A 46 -3.41 13.69 -3.05
C PRO A 46 -4.89 14.05 -2.82
N ILE A 47 -5.78 13.79 -3.80
CA ILE A 47 -7.20 14.14 -3.77
C ILE A 47 -7.98 12.93 -4.33
N PRO A 48 -8.21 11.88 -3.52
CA PRO A 48 -8.85 10.64 -3.97
C PRO A 48 -10.19 10.85 -4.68
N GLU A 49 -10.95 11.89 -4.31
CA GLU A 49 -12.24 12.24 -4.91
C GLU A 49 -12.13 12.67 -6.38
N ARG A 50 -10.91 12.96 -6.86
CA ARG A 50 -10.60 13.28 -8.26
C ARG A 50 -9.96 12.11 -9.03
N GLY A 51 -9.98 10.90 -8.45
CA GLY A 51 -9.38 9.71 -9.04
C GLY A 51 -7.85 9.71 -8.94
N ASP A 52 -7.19 9.02 -9.88
CA ASP A 52 -5.73 8.85 -9.90
C ASP A 52 -4.96 10.13 -10.33
N MET A 53 -5.66 11.12 -10.87
CA MET A 53 -5.08 12.37 -11.40
C MET A 53 -3.96 12.15 -12.43
N GLY A 54 -3.99 11.04 -13.17
CA GLY A 54 -2.96 10.64 -14.14
C GLY A 54 -1.65 10.17 -13.51
N LEU A 55 -1.65 9.95 -12.19
CA LEU A 55 -0.48 9.46 -11.45
C LEU A 55 -0.40 7.95 -11.50
N ARG A 56 0.83 7.42 -11.47
CA ARG A 56 1.09 5.98 -11.46
C ARG A 56 1.81 5.59 -10.17
N PRO A 57 1.16 4.89 -9.23
CA PRO A 57 1.80 4.45 -7.99
C PRO A 57 3.12 3.72 -8.25
N ALA A 58 4.15 4.09 -7.50
CA ALA A 58 5.51 3.55 -7.69
C ALA A 58 5.81 2.31 -6.81
N MET A 59 5.06 2.11 -5.74
CA MET A 59 5.28 1.04 -4.77
C MET A 59 4.35 -0.14 -5.01
N THR A 60 4.91 -1.35 -5.00
CA THR A 60 4.18 -2.61 -4.87
C THR A 60 4.70 -3.34 -3.65
N LEU A 61 3.84 -3.60 -2.66
CA LEU A 61 4.16 -4.43 -1.51
C LEU A 61 3.71 -5.86 -1.79
N LYS A 62 4.64 -6.80 -1.65
CA LYS A 62 4.41 -8.21 -1.93
C LYS A 62 5.32 -9.11 -1.09
N CYS A 63 4.90 -10.36 -0.93
CA CYS A 63 5.65 -11.39 -0.23
C CYS A 63 5.42 -12.77 -0.90
N PRO A 64 6.29 -13.76 -0.68
CA PRO A 64 6.02 -15.12 -1.14
C PRO A 64 4.98 -15.80 -0.24
N VAL A 65 4.20 -16.71 -0.81
CA VAL A 65 3.41 -17.69 -0.03
C VAL A 65 4.39 -18.63 0.68
N ALA A 66 4.30 -18.72 2.00
CA ALA A 66 5.23 -19.52 2.79
C ALA A 66 4.76 -20.96 3.04
N LEU A 67 3.44 -21.18 3.07
CA LEU A 67 2.84 -22.49 3.30
C LEU A 67 1.43 -22.50 2.70
N VAL A 68 1.06 -23.61 2.06
CA VAL A 68 -0.32 -23.90 1.65
C VAL A 68 -0.80 -25.12 2.42
N ARG A 69 -2.00 -25.05 3.00
CA ARG A 69 -2.55 -26.16 3.78
C ARG A 69 -4.08 -26.20 3.71
N SER A 70 -4.64 -27.40 3.62
CA SER A 70 -6.07 -27.64 3.78
C SER A 70 -6.50 -27.68 5.25
N VAL A 71 -7.68 -27.14 5.52
CA VAL A 71 -8.37 -27.18 6.82
C VAL A 71 -9.80 -27.69 6.65
N ARG A 72 -10.38 -28.21 7.72
CA ARG A 72 -11.75 -28.73 7.72
C ARG A 72 -12.74 -27.69 8.21
N ALA A 73 -14.00 -27.85 7.82
CA ALA A 73 -15.10 -27.12 8.44
C ALA A 73 -15.05 -27.24 9.97
N GLY A 74 -15.16 -26.11 10.66
CA GLY A 74 -15.07 -26.00 12.11
C GLY A 74 -13.67 -25.67 12.65
N ASP A 75 -12.61 -25.76 11.83
CA ASP A 75 -11.27 -25.37 12.26
C ASP A 75 -11.17 -23.85 12.44
N GLY A 76 -10.66 -23.42 13.60
CA GLY A 76 -10.41 -22.01 13.91
C GLY A 76 -9.05 -21.55 13.39
N VAL A 77 -8.96 -20.30 12.89
CA VAL A 77 -7.72 -19.75 12.31
C VAL A 77 -7.22 -18.55 13.12
N SER A 78 -5.90 -18.54 13.36
CA SER A 78 -5.16 -17.48 14.05
C SER A 78 -5.64 -17.22 15.49
N TYR A 79 -5.11 -16.20 16.15
CA TYR A 79 -5.33 -15.94 17.57
C TYR A 79 -6.81 -15.69 17.92
N GLY A 80 -7.30 -16.44 18.91
CA GLY A 80 -8.67 -16.30 19.41
C GLY A 80 -9.74 -16.85 18.48
N HIS A 81 -9.35 -17.55 17.40
CA HIS A 81 -10.25 -18.19 16.43
C HIS A 81 -11.37 -17.24 15.97
N THR A 82 -11.02 -15.99 15.66
CA THR A 82 -11.99 -14.97 15.22
C THR A 82 -12.58 -15.27 13.84
N TRP A 83 -12.00 -16.24 13.14
CA TRP A 83 -12.57 -16.84 11.94
C TRP A 83 -12.56 -18.36 12.13
N ILE A 84 -13.66 -18.99 11.74
CA ILE A 84 -13.87 -20.44 11.78
C ILE A 84 -14.26 -20.86 10.37
N ALA A 85 -13.64 -21.91 9.85
CA ALA A 85 -13.92 -22.41 8.52
C ALA A 85 -15.37 -22.90 8.42
N GLU A 86 -16.17 -22.28 7.55
CA GLU A 86 -17.56 -22.70 7.30
C GLU A 86 -17.64 -23.97 6.45
N ARG A 87 -16.56 -24.29 5.73
CA ARG A 87 -16.40 -25.44 4.83
C ARG A 87 -14.94 -25.85 4.78
N ASP A 88 -14.69 -27.09 4.34
CA ASP A 88 -13.35 -27.52 3.97
C ASP A 88 -12.78 -26.55 2.92
N THR A 89 -11.58 -26.02 3.17
CA THR A 89 -10.95 -25.00 2.34
C THR A 89 -9.43 -25.09 2.40
N ASN A 90 -8.75 -24.40 1.48
CA ASN A 90 -7.30 -24.27 1.48
C ASN A 90 -6.90 -22.87 1.97
N LEU A 91 -5.86 -22.81 2.78
CA LEU A 91 -5.32 -21.57 3.35
C LEU A 91 -3.88 -21.37 2.89
N ALA A 92 -3.48 -20.11 2.68
CA ALA A 92 -2.09 -19.73 2.49
C ALA A 92 -1.60 -18.86 3.64
N LEU A 93 -0.39 -19.14 4.11
CA LEU A 93 0.33 -18.33 5.09
C LEU A 93 1.24 -17.35 4.38
N LEU A 94 1.12 -16.07 4.73
CA LEU A 94 1.97 -14.99 4.22
C LEU A 94 2.91 -14.52 5.33
N PRO A 95 4.24 -14.56 5.14
CA PRO A 95 5.25 -14.31 6.17
C PRO A 95 5.54 -12.81 6.33
N ILE A 96 4.49 -12.01 6.50
CA ILE A 96 4.55 -10.57 6.74
C ILE A 96 3.44 -10.17 7.71
N GLY A 97 3.72 -9.32 8.69
CA GLY A 97 2.74 -8.94 9.72
C GLY A 97 2.82 -7.49 10.17
N TYR A 98 2.25 -7.19 11.34
CA TYR A 98 2.16 -5.81 11.82
C TYR A 98 3.50 -5.19 12.23
N ALA A 99 4.52 -6.00 12.56
CA ALA A 99 5.87 -5.48 12.76
C ALA A 99 6.51 -5.01 11.45
N ASP A 100 6.06 -5.57 10.32
CA ASP A 100 6.53 -5.26 8.97
C ASP A 100 5.73 -4.13 8.30
N GLY A 101 4.68 -3.64 8.97
CA GLY A 101 3.84 -2.54 8.50
C GLY A 101 2.45 -2.94 8.00
N VAL A 102 2.06 -4.21 8.11
CA VAL A 102 0.68 -4.65 7.82
C VAL A 102 -0.22 -4.35 9.02
N PHE A 103 -1.04 -3.32 8.94
CA PHE A 103 -1.84 -2.85 10.07
C PHE A 103 -2.74 -3.95 10.65
N ARG A 104 -2.65 -4.20 11.96
CA ARG A 104 -3.42 -5.25 12.62
C ARG A 104 -4.95 -5.05 12.48
N THR A 105 -5.40 -3.82 12.36
CA THR A 105 -6.81 -3.42 12.14
C THR A 105 -7.37 -3.88 10.78
N LEU A 106 -6.51 -4.37 9.88
CA LEU A 106 -6.90 -5.00 8.61
C LEU A 106 -7.27 -6.48 8.73
N SER A 107 -7.19 -7.06 9.94
CA SER A 107 -7.55 -8.45 10.20
C SER A 107 -8.94 -8.79 9.67
N GLY A 108 -9.06 -9.75 8.76
CA GLY A 108 -10.34 -10.16 8.17
C GLY A 108 -10.88 -9.24 7.08
N ARG A 109 -10.15 -8.18 6.70
CA ARG A 109 -10.68 -7.08 5.89
C ARG A 109 -9.94 -6.85 4.58
N ILE A 110 -8.67 -7.23 4.48
CA ILE A 110 -7.88 -7.06 3.26
C ILE A 110 -7.97 -8.26 2.34
N ASP A 111 -7.96 -7.96 1.05
CA ASP A 111 -7.69 -8.92 0.01
C ASP A 111 -6.22 -8.86 -0.40
N VAL A 112 -5.70 -9.96 -0.93
CA VAL A 112 -4.35 -10.08 -1.48
C VAL A 112 -4.46 -10.75 -2.84
N LEU A 113 -3.78 -10.23 -3.86
CA LEU A 113 -3.78 -10.82 -5.19
C LEU A 113 -2.74 -11.94 -5.26
N ILE A 114 -3.19 -13.16 -5.54
CA ILE A 114 -2.34 -14.34 -5.76
C ILE A 114 -2.80 -15.02 -7.04
N ASN A 115 -1.88 -15.21 -8.01
CA ASN A 115 -2.15 -15.83 -9.31
C ASN A 115 -3.40 -15.28 -10.02
N GLY A 116 -3.57 -13.95 -9.99
CA GLY A 116 -4.69 -13.25 -10.65
C GLY A 116 -6.03 -13.32 -9.92
N ARG A 117 -6.07 -13.83 -8.68
CA ARG A 117 -7.29 -13.92 -7.87
C ARG A 117 -7.12 -13.23 -6.52
N LEU A 118 -8.14 -12.48 -6.11
CA LEU A 118 -8.19 -11.83 -4.80
C LEU A 118 -8.54 -12.85 -3.71
N ARG A 119 -7.70 -12.91 -2.67
CA ARG A 119 -7.81 -13.82 -1.53
C ARG A 119 -7.97 -13.03 -0.25
N ARG A 120 -9.08 -13.25 0.46
CA ARG A 120 -9.42 -12.53 1.69
C ARG A 120 -8.57 -13.02 2.86
N SER A 121 -7.99 -12.10 3.63
CA SER A 121 -7.37 -12.42 4.91
C SER A 121 -8.39 -13.02 5.87
N VAL A 122 -8.00 -14.06 6.61
CA VAL A 122 -8.84 -14.73 7.60
C VAL A 122 -8.15 -14.79 8.95
N GLY A 123 -8.94 -14.64 10.01
CA GLY A 123 -8.42 -14.52 11.36
C GLY A 123 -7.65 -13.20 11.58
N ARG A 124 -6.80 -13.19 12.61
CA ARG A 124 -6.02 -12.01 12.98
C ARG A 124 -4.69 -11.95 12.22
N ILE A 125 -4.29 -10.74 11.87
CA ILE A 125 -2.92 -10.43 11.45
C ILE A 125 -2.01 -10.48 12.69
N CYS A 126 -0.97 -11.30 12.60
CA CYS A 126 0.03 -11.51 13.66
C CYS A 126 1.23 -10.56 13.47
N MET A 127 2.22 -10.69 14.35
CA MET A 127 3.39 -9.83 14.34
C MET A 127 4.16 -9.92 13.03
N ASP A 128 4.24 -11.12 12.48
CA ASP A 128 5.15 -11.51 11.41
C ASP A 128 4.49 -12.33 10.30
N GLN A 129 3.18 -12.56 10.38
CA GLN A 129 2.44 -13.36 9.42
C GLN A 129 0.94 -13.10 9.48
N PHE A 130 0.24 -13.48 8.42
CA PHE A 130 -1.21 -13.67 8.44
C PHE A 130 -1.63 -14.73 7.42
N VAL A 131 -2.90 -15.10 7.44
CA VAL A 131 -3.46 -16.17 6.61
C VAL A 131 -4.51 -15.61 5.66
N VAL A 132 -4.56 -16.13 4.44
CA VAL A 132 -5.61 -15.85 3.46
C VAL A 132 -6.34 -17.14 3.07
N ASP A 133 -7.64 -17.02 2.79
CA ASP A 133 -8.45 -18.13 2.29
C ASP A 133 -8.33 -18.24 0.76
N LEU A 134 -7.91 -19.41 0.29
CA LEU A 134 -7.77 -19.76 -1.13
C LEU A 134 -9.07 -20.37 -1.70
N GLY A 135 -10.02 -20.72 -0.83
CA GLY A 135 -11.24 -21.39 -1.20
C GLY A 135 -11.08 -22.92 -1.38
N PRO A 136 -12.21 -23.62 -1.58
CA PRO A 136 -12.23 -25.06 -1.79
C PRO A 136 -11.79 -25.44 -3.21
N GLY A 137 -11.40 -26.70 -3.39
CA GLY A 137 -11.09 -27.28 -4.69
C GLY A 137 -9.60 -27.48 -4.94
N GLN A 138 -9.22 -27.56 -6.22
CA GLN A 138 -7.84 -27.79 -6.62
C GLN A 138 -6.98 -26.56 -6.29
N GLU A 139 -5.82 -26.81 -5.68
CA GLU A 139 -4.83 -25.78 -5.36
C GLU A 139 -4.30 -25.14 -6.65
N ASP A 140 -4.53 -23.83 -6.79
CA ASP A 140 -3.98 -22.97 -7.85
C ASP A 140 -2.89 -22.03 -7.31
N VAL A 141 -2.41 -22.30 -6.09
CA VAL A 141 -1.37 -21.56 -5.38
C VAL A 141 -0.40 -22.55 -4.77
N ALA A 142 0.89 -22.31 -4.95
CA ALA A 142 1.98 -23.09 -4.36
C ALA A 142 2.83 -22.24 -3.41
N GLU A 143 3.61 -22.90 -2.56
CA GLU A 143 4.67 -22.24 -1.80
C GLU A 143 5.66 -21.55 -2.75
N GLY A 144 6.05 -20.32 -2.41
CA GLY A 144 6.90 -19.45 -3.23
C GLY A 144 6.14 -18.55 -4.20
N ASP A 145 4.84 -18.78 -4.45
CA ASP A 145 4.04 -17.91 -5.32
C ASP A 145 3.97 -16.48 -4.78
N GLU A 146 3.87 -15.51 -5.69
CA GLU A 146 3.84 -14.10 -5.35
C GLU A 146 2.45 -13.67 -4.86
N ALA A 147 2.39 -13.12 -3.65
CA ALA A 147 1.21 -12.51 -3.07
C ALA A 147 1.38 -10.99 -3.02
N ILE A 148 0.55 -10.25 -3.76
CA ILE A 148 0.58 -8.79 -3.84
C ILE A 148 -0.45 -8.20 -2.88
N LEU A 149 0.04 -7.50 -1.84
CA LEU A 149 -0.77 -6.91 -0.78
C LEU A 149 -1.37 -5.58 -1.22
N PHE A 150 -0.56 -4.75 -1.86
CA PHE A 150 -1.03 -3.59 -2.59
C PHE A 150 -0.04 -3.20 -3.71
N GLY A 151 -0.53 -2.48 -4.72
CA GLY A 151 0.26 -1.99 -5.83
C GLY A 151 -0.42 -0.85 -6.59
N PRO A 152 -0.04 -0.65 -7.86
CA PRO A 152 -0.68 0.33 -8.75
C PRO A 152 -2.13 0.03 -9.15
N GLY A 153 -2.64 -1.17 -8.89
CA GLY A 153 -3.98 -1.62 -9.30
C GLY A 153 -4.05 -2.14 -10.74
N THR A 154 -2.93 -2.18 -11.45
CA THR A 154 -2.88 -2.53 -12.89
C THR A 154 -3.14 -4.00 -13.20
N GLN A 155 -3.02 -4.90 -12.22
CA GLN A 155 -3.30 -6.32 -12.33
C GLN A 155 -4.57 -6.72 -11.55
N GLY A 156 -5.33 -5.73 -11.04
CA GLY A 156 -6.46 -5.96 -10.14
C GLY A 156 -6.07 -6.20 -8.69
N GLU A 157 -4.82 -5.92 -8.32
CA GLU A 157 -4.38 -5.92 -6.92
C GLU A 157 -4.97 -4.72 -6.16
N PRO A 158 -5.13 -4.82 -4.83
CA PRO A 158 -5.50 -3.67 -4.02
C PRO A 158 -4.48 -2.52 -4.14
N THR A 159 -4.93 -1.30 -3.86
CA THR A 159 -4.10 -0.10 -3.85
C THR A 159 -3.79 0.35 -2.42
N ALA A 160 -2.83 1.26 -2.26
CA ALA A 160 -2.59 1.91 -0.97
C ALA A 160 -3.80 2.75 -0.52
N GLN A 161 -4.62 3.23 -1.46
CA GLN A 161 -5.86 3.96 -1.18
C GLN A 161 -6.94 3.01 -0.62
N ASP A 162 -7.07 1.79 -1.15
CA ASP A 162 -8.02 0.79 -0.63
C ASP A 162 -7.70 0.43 0.84
N TRP A 163 -6.41 0.30 1.16
CA TRP A 163 -5.98 0.13 2.55
C TRP A 163 -6.32 1.34 3.42
N ALA A 164 -6.10 2.56 2.90
CA ALA A 164 -6.38 3.78 3.62
C ALA A 164 -7.87 3.90 3.99
N GLU A 165 -8.75 3.55 3.05
CA GLU A 165 -10.21 3.53 3.26
C GLU A 165 -10.63 2.49 4.30
N LEU A 166 -10.06 1.29 4.28
CA LEU A 166 -10.31 0.29 5.31
C LEU A 166 -9.80 0.75 6.69
N LEU A 167 -8.75 1.55 6.73
CA LEU A 167 -8.11 2.00 7.97
C LEU A 167 -8.69 3.29 8.53
N ASP A 168 -9.54 4.00 7.79
CA ASP A 168 -9.93 5.37 8.10
C ASP A 168 -8.70 6.28 8.26
N THR A 169 -7.78 6.19 7.29
CA THR A 169 -6.57 7.01 7.21
C THR A 169 -6.33 7.46 5.76
N ILE A 170 -5.12 7.93 5.45
CA ILE A 170 -4.69 8.41 4.14
C ILE A 170 -3.58 7.51 3.56
N ASN A 171 -3.51 7.46 2.22
CA ASN A 171 -2.50 6.67 1.50
C ASN A 171 -1.04 7.00 1.90
N TYR A 172 -0.79 8.20 2.42
CA TYR A 172 0.51 8.63 2.97
C TYR A 172 0.96 7.73 4.13
N GLU A 173 0.07 7.43 5.07
CA GLU A 173 0.39 6.57 6.21
C GLU A 173 0.62 5.13 5.74
N VAL A 174 -0.19 4.68 4.78
CA VAL A 174 -0.08 3.33 4.22
C VAL A 174 1.28 3.12 3.57
N VAL A 175 1.72 4.01 2.67
CA VAL A 175 3.00 3.84 1.95
C VAL A 175 4.24 4.12 2.80
N THR A 176 4.07 4.74 3.97
CA THR A 176 5.16 4.94 4.95
C THR A 176 5.22 3.84 6.02
N SER A 177 4.25 2.93 6.05
CA SER A 177 4.19 1.84 7.02
C SER A 177 5.17 0.68 6.74
N PRO A 178 5.36 0.18 5.50
CA PRO A 178 6.24 -0.97 5.23
C PRO A 178 7.65 -0.77 5.78
N ARG A 179 8.09 -1.70 6.64
CA ARG A 179 9.34 -1.61 7.42
C ARG A 179 9.79 -3.00 7.89
N GLY A 180 10.78 -3.06 8.79
CA GLY A 180 11.21 -4.31 9.41
C GLY A 180 11.84 -5.25 8.39
N ARG A 181 11.20 -6.38 8.10
CA ARG A 181 11.72 -7.39 7.16
C ARG A 181 11.44 -7.06 5.69
N VAL A 182 10.66 -6.00 5.42
CA VAL A 182 10.38 -5.57 4.05
C VAL A 182 11.65 -5.00 3.39
N GLY A 183 12.24 -5.77 2.48
CA GLY A 183 13.35 -5.33 1.65
C GLY A 183 12.89 -4.40 0.52
N ARG A 184 13.41 -3.17 0.48
CA ARG A 184 13.12 -2.24 -0.61
C ARG A 184 13.95 -2.57 -1.85
N THR A 185 13.28 -2.81 -2.97
CA THR A 185 13.91 -3.02 -4.28
C THR A 185 13.43 -1.96 -5.26
N TYR A 186 14.22 -1.72 -6.33
CA TYR A 186 13.93 -0.70 -7.32
C TYR A 186 13.81 -1.34 -8.69
N ARG A 187 12.79 -0.95 -9.46
CA ARG A 187 12.60 -1.35 -10.87
C ARG A 187 12.69 -0.10 -11.73
N GLY A 188 13.62 -0.10 -12.68
CA GLY A 188 13.87 1.04 -13.57
C GLY A 188 15.21 0.91 -14.29
N THR A 189 15.37 1.63 -15.39
CA THR A 189 16.57 1.63 -16.21
C THR A 189 17.71 2.34 -15.49
N ALA A 190 18.86 1.67 -15.32
CA ALA A 190 20.11 2.36 -15.09
C ALA A 190 20.34 3.34 -16.27
N THR A 191 20.21 4.64 -16.03
CA THR A 191 20.69 5.67 -16.94
C THR A 191 21.73 6.50 -16.22
N GLY A 192 23.01 6.18 -16.48
CA GLY A 192 24.14 7.02 -16.09
C GLY A 192 25.44 6.26 -15.86
N GLN A 193 26.09 5.80 -16.91
CA GLN A 193 27.55 5.85 -16.94
C GLN A 193 27.95 7.31 -16.75
N SER A 194 28.80 7.58 -15.75
CA SER A 194 29.48 8.87 -15.60
C SER A 194 30.18 9.21 -16.91
N ARG A 195 30.02 10.45 -17.38
CA ARG A 195 31.04 11.07 -18.22
C ARG A 195 32.33 11.22 -17.42
#